data_AF-A0A9D2BGB9-F1
#
_entry.id   AF-A0A9D2BGB9-F1
#
_cell.length_a   1.000
_cell.length_b   1.000
_cell.length_c   1.000
_cell.angle_alpha   90.00
_cell.angle_beta   90.00
_cell.angle_gamma   90.00
#
_symmetry.space_group_name_H-M   'P 1'
#
loop_
_entity.id
_entity.type
_entity.pdbx_description
1 polymer ?
#
loop_
_entity_poly.entity_id
_entity_poly.type
_entity_poly.pdbx_seq_one_letter_code
_entity_poly.pdbx_strand_id
1 'polypeptide(L)' 'MDYKALDIQKIRCTIRSCPDGLAVVDLIARSGADPLRVYPILFELEQSGWLEVTERSEWGAPRWVRRKEKS' A
#
# COMPACT_ATOMS: atom_id res chain seq x y z
N MET A 1 -22.04 1.34 4.26
CA MET A 1 -20.93 0.49 3.79
C MET A 1 -19.64 1.23 4.05
N ASP A 2 -18.72 0.65 4.81
CA ASP A 2 -17.44 1.29 5.09
C ASP A 2 -16.45 0.98 3.96
N TYR A 3 -16.50 1.80 2.90
CA TYR A 3 -15.68 1.61 1.71
C TYR A 3 -14.17 1.72 2.03
N LYS A 4 -13.79 2.46 3.10
CA LYS A 4 -12.40 2.59 3.53
C LYS A 4 -11.89 1.27 4.11
N ALA A 5 -12.67 0.64 5.00
CA ALA A 5 -12.28 -0.65 5.59
C ALA A 5 -12.07 -1.74 4.54
N LEU A 6 -12.95 -1.80 3.52
CA LEU A 6 -12.83 -2.74 2.42
C LEU A 6 -11.55 -2.52 1.60
N ASP A 7 -11.23 -1.27 1.27
CA ASP A 7 -10.01 -0.94 0.52
C ASP A 7 -8.74 -1.28 1.31
N ILE A 8 -8.72 -0.98 2.62
CA ILE A 8 -7.60 -1.35 3.50
C ILE A 8 -7.40 -2.87 3.47
N GLN A 9 -8.47 -3.65 3.54
CA GLN A 9 -8.37 -5.11 3.47
C GLN A 9 -7.80 -5.58 2.13
N LYS A 10 -8.30 -5.05 1.00
CA LYS A 10 -7.80 -5.38 -0.34
C LYS A 10 -6.32 -5.04 -0.52
N ILE A 11 -5.91 -3.86 -0.08
CA ILE A 11 -4.51 -3.39 -0.11
C ILE A 11 -3.63 -4.32 0.73
N ARG A 12 -4.04 -4.62 1.97
CA ARG A 12 -3.30 -5.54 2.86
C ARG A 12 -3.19 -6.95 2.27
N CYS A 13 -4.26 -7.49 1.72
CA CYS A 13 -4.25 -8.79 1.05
C CYS A 13 -3.26 -8.80 -0.11
N THR A 14 -3.30 -7.78 -0.97
CA THR A 14 -2.41 -7.68 -2.14
C THR A 14 -0.94 -7.61 -1.73
N ILE A 15 -0.61 -6.81 -0.72
CA ILE A 15 0.77 -6.69 -0.21
C ILE A 15 1.22 -7.99 0.45
N ARG A 16 0.35 -8.68 1.20
CA ARG A 16 0.69 -9.99 1.80
C ARG A 16 0.96 -11.07 0.76
N SER A 17 0.38 -10.96 -0.43
CA SER A 17 0.66 -11.85 -1.56
C SER A 17 1.98 -11.54 -2.27
N CYS A 18 2.68 -10.46 -1.90
CA CYS A 18 3.96 -10.04 -2.48
C CYS A 18 4.99 -9.77 -1.38
N PRO A 19 5.68 -10.81 -0.87
CA PRO A 19 6.66 -10.65 0.21
C PRO A 19 7.83 -9.73 -0.17
N ASP A 20 8.26 -9.74 -1.44
CA ASP A 20 9.35 -8.88 -1.95
C ASP A 20 8.92 -7.41 -2.16
N GLY A 21 7.65 -7.10 -1.93
CA GLY A 21 7.04 -5.83 -2.28
C GLY A 21 6.54 -5.77 -3.71
N LEU A 22 5.93 -4.64 -4.06
CA LEU A 22 5.40 -4.36 -5.39
C LEU A 22 5.32 -2.86 -5.64
N ALA A 23 5.24 -2.49 -6.92
CA ALA A 23 4.97 -1.13 -7.32
C ALA A 23 3.56 -0.70 -6.91
N VAL A 24 3.37 0.57 -6.55
CA VAL A 24 2.06 1.13 -6.19
C VAL A 24 1.09 1.07 -7.37
N VAL A 25 1.59 1.20 -8.60
CA VAL A 25 0.78 1.04 -9.82
C VAL A 25 0.19 -0.39 -9.92
N ASP A 26 0.98 -1.41 -9.60
CA ASP A 26 0.53 -2.80 -9.59
C ASP A 26 -0.41 -3.07 -8.42
N LEU A 27 -0.16 -2.45 -7.26
CA LEU A 27 -1.06 -2.51 -6.11
C LEU A 27 -2.44 -1.97 -6.47
N ILE A 28 -2.53 -0.82 -7.12
CA ILE A 28 -3.80 -0.22 -7.56
C ILE A 28 -4.50 -1.16 -8.54
N ALA A 29 -3.79 -1.63 -9.56
CA ALA A 29 -4.34 -2.53 -10.57
C ALA A 29 -4.85 -3.85 -9.99
N ARG A 30 -4.11 -4.45 -9.04
CA ARG A 30 -4.45 -5.77 -8.45
C ARG A 30 -5.48 -5.68 -7.33
N SER A 31 -5.45 -4.62 -6.52
CA SER A 31 -6.41 -4.44 -5.44
C SER A 31 -7.79 -3.97 -5.96
N GLY A 32 -7.83 -3.30 -7.12
CA GLY A 32 -9.03 -2.66 -7.64
C GLY A 32 -9.55 -1.55 -6.70
N ALA A 33 -8.69 -1.03 -5.82
CA ALA A 33 -8.99 0.12 -4.99
C ALA A 33 -8.82 1.41 -5.81
N ASP A 34 -9.57 2.44 -5.43
CA ASP A 34 -9.47 3.74 -6.07
C ASP A 34 -8.08 4.36 -5.83
N PRO A 35 -7.37 4.81 -6.88
CA PRO A 35 -6.05 5.43 -6.76
C PRO A 35 -5.99 6.55 -5.72
N LEU A 36 -7.02 7.40 -5.63
CA LEU A 36 -7.06 8.53 -4.71
C LEU A 36 -7.17 8.08 -3.24
N ARG A 37 -7.67 6.87 -2.99
CA ARG A 37 -7.78 6.27 -1.65
C ARG A 37 -6.55 5.45 -1.28
N VAL A 38 -5.83 4.91 -2.26
CA VAL A 38 -4.63 4.09 -2.03
C VAL A 38 -3.53 4.90 -1.36
N TYR A 39 -3.23 6.11 -1.84
CA TYR A 39 -2.14 6.93 -1.27
C TYR A 39 -2.34 7.28 0.21
N PRO A 40 -3.51 7.80 0.66
CA PRO A 40 -3.78 8.01 2.08
C PRO A 40 -3.68 6.72 2.91
N ILE A 41 -4.19 5.59 2.40
CA ILE A 41 -4.13 4.31 3.12
C ILE A 41 -2.68 3.84 3.27
N LEU A 42 -1.86 3.94 2.23
CA LEU A 42 -0.44 3.59 2.30
C LEU A 42 0.29 4.44 3.34
N PHE A 43 -0.01 5.74 3.39
CA PHE A 43 0.56 6.65 4.39
C PHE A 43 0.16 6.30 5.83
N GLU A 44 -1.10 5.94 6.06
CA GLU A 44 -1.58 5.44 7.36
C GLU A 44 -0.87 4.13 7.75
N LEU A 45 -0.73 3.19 6.79
CA LEU A 45 -0.05 1.91 7.03
C LEU A 45 1.44 2.08 7.32
N GLU A 46 2.10 3.01 6.65
CA GLU A 46 3.50 3.37 6.88
C GLU A 46 3.70 3.96 8.28
N GLN A 47 2.87 4.93 8.68
CA GLN A 47 2.91 5.52 10.03
C GLN A 47 2.61 4.50 11.13
N SER A 48 1.73 3.54 10.87
CA SER A 48 1.46 2.44 11.81
C SER A 48 2.61 1.43 11.92
N GLY A 49 3.64 1.53 11.07
CA GLY A 49 4.75 0.58 11.00
C GLY A 49 4.38 -0.78 10.40
N TRP A 50 3.23 -0.90 9.74
CA TRP A 50 2.82 -2.15 9.07
C TRP A 50 3.44 -2.29 7.67
N LEU A 51 3.70 -1.15 7.03
CA LEU A 51 4.24 -1.02 5.69
C LEU A 51 5.54 -0.21 5.73
N GLU A 52 6.42 -0.46 4.78
CA GLU A 52 7.52 0.44 4.47
C GLU A 52 7.53 0.78 2.98
N VAL A 53 7.86 2.03 2.68
CA VAL A 53 8.03 2.53 1.31
C VAL A 53 9.51 2.45 0.97
N THR A 54 9.87 1.55 0.04
CA THR A 54 11.26 1.34 -0.36
C THR A 54 11.71 2.33 -1.42
N GLU A 55 10.77 2.87 -2.21
CA GLU A 55 11.06 3.89 -3.21
C GLU A 55 9.98 4.97 -3.24
N ARG A 56 10.42 6.21 -3.39
CA ARG A 56 9.57 7.39 -3.60
C ARG A 56 9.87 8.04 -4.95
N SER A 57 8.88 8.73 -5.50
CA SER A 57 9.05 9.58 -6.67
C SER A 57 9.77 10.87 -6.30
N GLU A 58 10.15 11.66 -7.30
CA GLU A 58 10.77 12.98 -7.11
C GLU A 58 9.90 13.95 -6.29
N TRP A 59 8.58 13.72 -6.28
CA TRP A 59 7.60 14.49 -5.51
C TRP A 59 7.25 13.85 -4.15
N GLY A 60 7.99 12.82 -3.74
CA GLY A 60 7.81 12.14 -2.45
C GLY A 60 6.68 11.11 -2.39
N ALA A 61 5.98 10.85 -3.50
CA ALA A 61 4.90 9.85 -3.54
C ALA A 61 5.47 8.43 -3.51
N PRO A 62 4.84 7.46 -2.81
CA PRO A 62 5.31 6.09 -2.79
C PRO A 62 5.25 5.48 -4.19
N ARG A 63 6.36 4.86 -4.63
CA ARG A 63 6.44 4.10 -5.89
C ARG A 63 6.51 2.60 -5.64
N TRP A 64 7.25 2.19 -4.61
CA TRP A 64 7.41 0.80 -4.26
C TRP A 64 7.16 0.60 -2.77
N VAL A 65 6.35 -0.39 -2.44
CA VAL A 65 5.93 -0.68 -1.08
C VAL A 65 6.09 -2.15 -0.78
N ARG A 66 6.45 -2.47 0.47
CA ARG A 66 6.45 -3.83 0.98
C ARG A 66 5.91 -3.88 2.40
N ARG A 67 5.51 -5.07 2.83
CA ARG A 67 5.15 -5.28 4.24
C ARG A 67 6.42 -5.09 5.07
N LYS A 68 6.34 -4.29 6.12
CA LYS A 68 7.44 -4.19 7.09
C LYS A 68 7.48 -5.48 7.89
N GLU A 69 8.58 -6.22 7.80
CA GLU A 69 8.84 -7.33 8.72
C GLU A 69 9.15 -6.75 10.10
N LYS A 70 8.47 -7.26 11.12
CA LYS A 70 8.85 -6.93 12.50
C LYS A 70 10.15 -7.67 12.78
N SER A 71 11.28 -6.95 12.80
CA SER A 71 12.48 -7.41 13.51
C SER A 71 12.19 -7.62 14.98
#